data_AF-A0A351EJ43-F1
#
_entry.id   AF-A0A351EJ43-F1
#
_cell.length_a   1.000
_cell.length_b   1.000
_cell.length_c   1.000
_cell.angle_alpha   90.00
_cell.angle_beta   90.00
_cell.angle_gamma   90.00
#
_symmetry.space_group_name_H-M   'P 1'
#
loop_
_entity.id
_entity.type
_entity.pdbx_description
1 polymer ?
#
loop_
_entity_poly.entity_id
_entity_poly.type
_entity_poly.pdbx_seq_one_letter_code
_entity_poly.pdbx_strand_id
1 'polypeptide(L)'
;AAVEACLDKSGYMKELRSEVNEDRLANIVSFVETAGRFESVDELVQELNRINDLKSQPKPKTASLFETMTIERVTLEDALQLLSLPRTVGVDPADDVAITVQNGPYGPYLMKDGESRSLGNEEQLFTVTLEECLQLLAMPKKYGRARAKPPLKELGKDPNSGNPILLKDGRYGLYVTDGKTNASLKSWDSVEELTEQRAVELLAERRE
;
A
#
# COMPACT_ATOMS: atom_id res chain seq x y z
N ALA A 1 38.92 -3.84 -12.80
CA ALA A 1 40.25 -4.34 -13.22
C ALA A 1 40.21 -5.38 -14.36
N ALA A 2 39.91 -6.66 -14.13
CA ALA A 2 39.99 -7.69 -15.19
C ALA A 2 38.93 -7.52 -16.30
N VAL A 3 37.67 -7.24 -15.92
CA VAL A 3 36.57 -7.02 -16.87
C VAL A 3 36.80 -5.77 -17.72
N GLU A 4 37.19 -4.66 -17.11
CA GLU A 4 37.53 -3.42 -17.85
C GLU A 4 38.68 -3.64 -18.83
N ALA A 5 39.75 -4.34 -18.41
CA ALA A 5 40.86 -4.66 -19.28
C ALA A 5 40.45 -5.53 -20.48
N CYS A 6 39.51 -6.46 -20.30
CA CYS A 6 38.94 -7.25 -21.40
C CYS A 6 38.10 -6.39 -22.34
N LEU A 7 37.26 -5.50 -21.81
CA LEU A 7 36.43 -4.60 -22.61
C LEU A 7 37.28 -3.60 -23.40
N ASP A 8 38.36 -3.08 -22.81
CA ASP A 8 39.33 -2.20 -23.48
C ASP A 8 40.09 -2.95 -24.59
N LYS A 9 40.56 -4.18 -24.33
CA LYS A 9 41.24 -5.01 -25.34
C LYS A 9 40.35 -5.39 -26.52
N SER A 10 39.06 -5.58 -26.28
CA SER A 10 38.08 -5.91 -27.33
C SER A 10 37.73 -4.71 -28.23
N GLY A 11 38.12 -3.48 -27.84
CA GLY A 11 37.70 -2.25 -28.51
C GLY A 11 36.28 -1.80 -28.15
N TYR A 12 35.48 -2.64 -27.50
CA TYR A 12 34.09 -2.37 -27.15
C TYR A 12 33.94 -1.18 -26.18
N MET A 13 34.91 -0.92 -25.30
CA MET A 13 34.91 0.29 -24.46
C MET A 13 34.93 1.59 -25.26
N LYS A 14 35.54 1.61 -26.45
CA LYS A 14 35.58 2.80 -27.31
C LYS A 14 34.20 3.09 -27.91
N GLU A 15 33.44 2.07 -28.22
CA GLU A 15 32.05 2.18 -28.70
C GLU A 15 31.09 2.60 -27.58
N LEU A 16 31.29 2.07 -26.37
CA LEU A 16 30.49 2.41 -25.18
C LEU A 16 30.69 3.85 -24.69
N ARG A 17 31.88 4.44 -24.90
CA ARG A 17 32.19 5.83 -24.54
C ARG A 17 31.66 6.87 -25.54
N SER A 18 30.92 6.45 -26.57
CA SER A 18 30.23 7.38 -27.47
C SER A 18 28.95 7.94 -26.83
N GLU A 19 28.58 9.18 -27.17
CA GLU A 19 27.41 9.89 -26.64
C GLU A 19 26.07 9.15 -26.84
N VAL A 20 26.01 8.20 -27.78
CA VAL A 20 24.81 7.40 -28.08
C VAL A 20 24.57 6.28 -27.04
N ASN A 21 25.57 5.95 -26.22
CA ASN A 21 25.57 4.76 -25.36
C ASN A 21 25.72 5.09 -23.85
N GLU A 22 25.43 6.32 -23.40
CA GLU A 22 25.59 6.72 -21.99
C GLU A 22 24.91 5.76 -21.00
N ASP A 23 23.67 5.33 -21.26
CA ASP A 23 22.95 4.38 -20.40
C ASP A 23 23.64 3.01 -20.31
N ARG A 24 24.20 2.54 -21.43
CA ARG A 24 24.93 1.26 -21.48
C ARG A 24 26.24 1.35 -20.74
N LEU A 25 26.95 2.47 -20.88
CA LEU A 25 28.17 2.74 -20.14
C LEU A 25 27.88 2.82 -18.62
N ALA A 26 26.81 3.52 -18.21
CA ALA A 26 26.39 3.60 -16.82
C ALA A 26 26.08 2.22 -16.22
N ASN A 27 25.36 1.36 -16.95
CA ASN A 27 25.08 -0.01 -16.52
C ASN A 27 26.35 -0.85 -16.36
N ILE A 28 27.31 -0.74 -17.28
CA ILE A 28 28.58 -1.49 -17.21
C ILE A 28 29.45 -1.00 -16.07
N VAL A 29 29.53 0.32 -15.86
CA VAL A 29 30.26 0.89 -14.72
C VAL A 29 29.65 0.42 -13.41
N SER A 30 28.32 0.46 -13.29
CA SER A 30 27.60 -0.06 -12.12
C SER A 30 27.84 -1.54 -11.89
N PHE A 31 27.86 -2.34 -12.97
CA PHE A 31 28.18 -3.77 -12.90
C PHE A 31 29.63 -4.00 -12.42
N VAL A 32 30.61 -3.29 -12.98
CA VAL A 32 32.03 -3.44 -12.60
C VAL A 32 32.25 -3.02 -11.14
N GLU A 33 31.64 -1.92 -10.71
CA GLU A 33 31.71 -1.47 -9.31
C GLU A 33 31.11 -2.51 -8.37
N THR A 34 29.94 -3.05 -8.72
CA THR A 34 29.25 -4.07 -7.91
C THR A 34 30.04 -5.38 -7.89
N ALA A 35 30.55 -5.83 -9.04
CA ALA A 35 31.39 -7.02 -9.15
C ALA A 35 32.70 -6.87 -8.36
N GLY A 36 33.23 -5.66 -8.23
CA GLY A 36 34.41 -5.35 -7.42
C GLY A 36 34.19 -5.46 -5.91
N ARG A 37 32.95 -5.62 -5.44
CA ARG A 37 32.62 -5.87 -4.02
C ARG A 37 32.84 -7.32 -3.59
N PHE A 38 33.01 -8.23 -4.55
CA PHE A 38 33.28 -9.65 -4.30
C PHE A 38 34.79 -9.90 -4.28
N GLU A 39 35.24 -10.79 -3.41
CA GLU A 39 36.66 -11.13 -3.28
C GLU A 39 37.17 -11.91 -4.51
N SER A 40 36.26 -12.62 -5.20
CA SER A 40 36.60 -13.40 -6.40
C SER A 40 35.44 -13.49 -7.41
N VAL A 41 35.79 -13.85 -8.65
CA VAL A 41 34.81 -14.14 -9.71
C VAL A 41 33.94 -15.34 -9.33
N ASP A 42 34.52 -16.35 -8.67
CA ASP A 42 33.79 -17.52 -8.22
C ASP A 42 32.72 -17.15 -7.18
N GLU A 43 33.02 -16.25 -6.25
CA GLU A 43 32.05 -15.74 -5.27
C GLU A 43 30.90 -14.98 -5.94
N LEU A 44 31.21 -14.10 -6.91
CA LEU A 44 30.19 -13.41 -7.71
C LEU A 44 29.26 -14.41 -8.42
N VAL A 45 29.83 -15.45 -9.04
CA VAL A 45 29.06 -16.49 -9.74
C VAL A 45 28.20 -17.29 -8.76
N GLN A 46 28.73 -17.63 -7.58
CA GLN A 46 27.97 -18.30 -6.53
C GLN A 46 26.78 -17.47 -6.07
N GLU A 47 26.95 -16.16 -5.86
CA GLU A 47 25.85 -15.28 -5.44
C GLU A 47 24.80 -15.11 -6.56
N LEU A 48 25.23 -15.00 -7.82
CA LEU A 48 24.30 -14.99 -8.96
C LEU A 48 23.48 -16.28 -9.06
N ASN A 49 24.11 -17.44 -8.86
CA ASN A 49 23.42 -18.72 -8.83
C ASN A 49 22.45 -18.80 -7.66
N ARG A 50 22.85 -18.37 -6.46
CA ARG A 50 21.98 -18.28 -5.28
C ARG A 50 20.74 -17.41 -5.54
N ILE A 51 20.91 -16.24 -6.13
CA ILE A 51 19.79 -15.35 -6.48
C ILE A 51 18.86 -16.01 -7.51
N ASN A 52 19.43 -16.71 -8.49
CA ASN A 52 18.64 -17.44 -9.48
C ASN A 52 17.85 -18.59 -8.84
N ASP A 53 18.47 -19.34 -7.93
CA ASP A 53 17.81 -20.40 -7.18
C ASP A 53 16.70 -19.85 -6.30
N LEU A 54 16.89 -18.70 -5.65
CA LEU A 54 15.85 -18.01 -4.88
C LEU A 54 14.63 -17.62 -5.73
N LYS A 55 14.81 -17.30 -7.03
CA LYS A 55 13.69 -17.02 -7.94
C LYS A 55 12.85 -18.25 -8.24
N SER A 56 13.43 -19.44 -8.14
CA SER A 56 12.74 -20.71 -8.35
C SER A 56 11.99 -21.21 -7.12
N GLN A 57 12.29 -20.65 -5.94
CA GLN A 57 11.66 -21.03 -4.68
C GLN A 57 10.29 -20.37 -4.51
N PRO A 58 9.40 -20.97 -3.70
CA PRO A 58 8.13 -20.35 -3.35
C PRO A 58 8.38 -18.99 -2.70
N LYS A 59 7.62 -17.97 -3.11
CA LYS A 59 7.72 -16.63 -2.52
C LYS A 59 7.52 -16.72 -1.00
N PRO A 60 8.29 -15.95 -0.21
CA PRO A 60 8.08 -15.91 1.22
C PRO A 60 6.66 -15.45 1.52
N LYS A 61 6.02 -16.06 2.52
CA LYS A 61 4.72 -15.60 3.00
C LYS A 61 4.89 -14.20 3.59
N THR A 62 3.96 -13.32 3.26
CA THR A 62 3.92 -11.95 3.74
C THR A 62 2.53 -11.64 4.27
N ALA A 63 2.44 -10.83 5.31
CA ALA A 63 1.18 -10.32 5.83
C ALA A 63 1.32 -8.82 6.11
N SER A 64 0.24 -8.08 5.85
CA SER A 64 0.18 -6.66 6.19
C SER A 64 0.04 -6.48 7.70
N LEU A 65 0.74 -5.50 8.26
CA LEU A 65 0.48 -5.03 9.60
C LEU A 65 -0.93 -4.44 9.69
N PHE A 66 -1.51 -4.53 10.87
CA PHE A 66 -2.77 -3.90 11.23
C PHE A 66 -2.60 -2.40 11.40
N GLU A 67 -3.69 -1.63 11.27
CA GLU A 67 -3.65 -0.16 11.35
C GLU A 67 -3.09 0.33 12.70
N THR A 68 -3.30 -0.46 13.76
CA THR A 68 -2.85 -0.16 15.12
C THR A 68 -1.42 -0.64 15.42
N MET A 69 -0.80 -1.43 14.54
CA MET A 69 0.53 -2.01 14.75
C MET A 69 1.63 -1.10 14.19
N THR A 70 2.76 -1.01 14.91
CA THR A 70 3.95 -0.28 14.46
C THR A 70 5.16 -1.20 14.42
N ILE A 71 6.09 -0.92 13.51
CA ILE A 71 7.27 -1.77 13.25
C ILE A 71 8.10 -1.97 14.52
N GLU A 72 8.16 -0.96 15.38
CA GLU A 72 8.95 -0.97 16.62
C GLU A 72 8.32 -1.81 17.73
N ARG A 73 7.01 -2.07 17.65
CA ARG A 73 6.22 -2.70 18.73
C ARG A 73 5.75 -4.11 18.41
N VAL A 74 5.76 -4.49 17.13
CA VAL A 74 5.35 -5.83 16.68
C VAL A 74 6.26 -6.89 17.29
N THR A 75 5.65 -7.90 17.91
CA THR A 75 6.36 -9.05 18.45
C THR A 75 6.43 -10.20 17.44
N LEU A 76 7.29 -11.19 17.71
CA LEU A 76 7.33 -12.42 16.90
C LEU A 76 5.98 -13.17 16.93
N GLU A 77 5.30 -13.15 18.08
CA GLU A 77 4.00 -13.80 18.24
C GLU A 77 2.94 -13.14 17.36
N ASP A 78 2.92 -11.80 17.34
CA ASP A 78 2.04 -11.03 16.43
C ASP A 78 2.35 -11.34 14.96
N ALA A 79 3.63 -11.38 14.60
CA ALA A 79 4.05 -11.67 13.22
C ALA A 79 3.61 -13.08 12.79
N LEU A 80 3.73 -14.08 13.65
CA LEU A 80 3.27 -15.45 13.37
C LEU A 80 1.75 -15.51 13.24
N GLN A 81 1.01 -14.76 14.05
CA GLN A 81 -0.44 -14.65 13.90
C GLN A 81 -0.83 -14.02 12.56
N LEU A 82 -0.19 -12.92 12.16
CA LEU A 82 -0.45 -12.27 10.87
C LEU A 82 -0.14 -13.20 9.70
N LEU A 83 0.98 -13.93 9.76
CA LEU A 83 1.39 -14.91 8.74
C LEU A 83 0.47 -16.16 8.67
N SER A 84 -0.38 -16.36 9.67
CA SER A 84 -1.41 -17.41 9.65
C SER A 84 -2.64 -17.04 8.81
N LEU A 85 -2.80 -15.76 8.44
CA LEU A 85 -3.84 -15.31 7.52
C LEU A 85 -3.45 -15.63 6.07
N PRO A 86 -4.38 -16.02 5.19
CA PRO A 86 -5.83 -16.17 5.41
C PRO A 86 -6.17 -17.38 6.30
N ARG A 87 -7.05 -17.16 7.29
CA ARG A 87 -7.53 -18.21 8.19
C ARG A 87 -8.84 -18.78 7.67
N THR A 88 -8.99 -20.10 7.68
CA THR A 88 -10.28 -20.76 7.44
C THR A 88 -11.07 -20.80 8.74
N VAL A 89 -12.28 -20.24 8.75
CA VAL A 89 -13.16 -20.22 9.93
C VAL A 89 -13.94 -21.53 10.03
N GLY A 90 -14.40 -22.04 8.89
CA GLY A 90 -15.15 -23.28 8.79
C GLY A 90 -15.66 -23.51 7.37
N VAL A 91 -16.52 -24.50 7.21
CA VAL A 91 -17.19 -24.84 5.96
C VAL A 91 -18.68 -24.59 6.14
N ASP A 92 -19.32 -23.97 5.16
CA ASP A 92 -20.76 -23.73 5.19
C ASP A 92 -21.53 -25.07 5.06
N PRO A 93 -22.39 -25.44 6.03
CA PRO A 93 -23.17 -26.67 5.96
C PRO A 93 -24.15 -26.76 4.78
N ALA A 94 -24.48 -25.63 4.14
CA ALA A 94 -25.46 -25.60 3.04
C ALA A 94 -24.88 -26.07 1.70
N ASP A 95 -23.62 -25.76 1.42
CA ASP A 95 -22.98 -26.01 0.12
C ASP A 95 -21.55 -26.58 0.22
N ASP A 96 -21.08 -26.89 1.42
CA ASP A 96 -19.75 -27.47 1.69
C ASP A 96 -18.59 -26.56 1.22
N VAL A 97 -18.83 -25.25 1.12
CA VAL A 97 -17.84 -24.26 0.69
C VAL A 97 -17.10 -23.67 1.89
N ALA A 98 -15.77 -23.62 1.82
CA ALA A 98 -14.94 -23.03 2.86
C ALA A 98 -15.10 -21.50 2.96
N ILE A 99 -15.22 -21.01 4.20
CA ILE A 99 -15.25 -19.59 4.52
C ILE A 99 -13.90 -19.19 5.11
N THR A 100 -13.25 -18.22 4.49
CA THR A 100 -11.94 -17.70 4.92
C THR A 100 -12.05 -16.24 5.35
N VAL A 101 -11.14 -15.81 6.22
CA VAL A 101 -11.00 -14.43 6.68
C VAL A 101 -9.58 -13.95 6.46
N GLN A 102 -9.44 -12.71 6.01
CA GLN A 102 -8.14 -12.12 5.66
C GLN A 102 -8.18 -10.59 5.71
N ASN A 103 -6.99 -9.99 5.84
CA ASN A 103 -6.85 -8.53 5.79
C ASN A 103 -6.54 -8.08 4.36
N GLY A 104 -7.33 -7.14 3.84
CA GLY A 104 -7.18 -6.60 2.49
C GLY A 104 -6.82 -5.11 2.48
N PRO A 105 -6.66 -4.52 1.28
CA PRO A 105 -6.35 -3.09 1.14
C PRO A 105 -7.46 -2.17 1.66
N TYR A 106 -8.69 -2.68 1.81
CA TYR A 106 -9.85 -1.95 2.34
C TYR A 106 -10.22 -2.37 3.76
N GLY A 107 -9.33 -3.10 4.44
CA GLY A 107 -9.54 -3.64 5.78
C GLY A 107 -9.94 -5.12 5.80
N PRO A 108 -10.35 -5.61 6.98
CA PRO A 108 -10.63 -7.03 7.23
C PRO A 108 -11.93 -7.47 6.58
N TYR A 109 -11.92 -8.66 5.98
CA TYR A 109 -13.09 -9.21 5.30
C TYR A 109 -13.11 -10.74 5.33
N LEU A 110 -14.31 -11.31 5.19
CA LEU A 110 -14.53 -12.72 4.94
C LEU A 110 -14.78 -12.97 3.46
N MET A 111 -14.48 -14.18 2.99
CA MET A 111 -14.65 -14.64 1.62
C MET A 111 -15.23 -16.07 1.59
N LYS A 112 -16.19 -16.29 0.69
CA LYS A 112 -16.80 -17.59 0.37
C LYS A 112 -17.05 -17.65 -1.14
N ASP A 113 -16.37 -18.55 -1.85
CA ASP A 113 -16.50 -18.76 -3.32
C ASP A 113 -16.64 -17.47 -4.16
N GLY A 114 -15.72 -16.52 -3.95
CA GLY A 114 -15.71 -15.23 -4.67
C GLY A 114 -16.68 -14.17 -4.13
N GLU A 115 -17.57 -14.51 -3.19
CA GLU A 115 -18.36 -13.56 -2.44
C GLU A 115 -17.60 -13.06 -1.19
N SER A 116 -17.66 -11.75 -0.92
CA SER A 116 -16.99 -11.14 0.23
C SER A 116 -17.93 -10.27 1.08
N ARG A 117 -17.60 -10.14 2.36
CA ARG A 117 -18.22 -9.20 3.31
C ARG A 117 -17.15 -8.58 4.20
N SER A 118 -17.22 -7.28 4.41
CA SER A 118 -16.34 -6.57 5.35
C SER A 118 -16.65 -6.98 6.79
N LEU A 119 -15.59 -7.12 7.59
CA LEU A 119 -15.66 -7.26 9.03
C LEU A 119 -15.59 -5.87 9.68
N GLY A 120 -15.98 -5.79 10.96
CA GLY A 120 -16.05 -4.53 11.68
C GLY A 120 -14.69 -4.00 12.13
N ASN A 121 -13.76 -4.89 12.43
CA ASN A 121 -12.40 -4.56 12.89
C ASN A 121 -11.42 -5.73 12.63
N GLU A 122 -10.13 -5.48 12.84
CA GLU A 122 -9.08 -6.46 12.55
C GLU A 122 -9.03 -7.61 13.55
N GLU A 123 -9.45 -7.39 14.80
CA GLU A 123 -9.53 -8.43 15.85
C GLU A 123 -10.50 -9.56 15.46
N GLN A 124 -11.56 -9.23 14.72
CA GLN A 124 -12.52 -10.21 14.21
C GLN A 124 -11.88 -11.25 13.29
N LEU A 125 -10.72 -10.98 12.68
CA LEU A 125 -10.01 -11.97 11.86
C LEU A 125 -9.62 -13.24 12.65
N PHE A 126 -9.51 -13.14 13.97
CA PHE A 126 -9.11 -14.26 14.83
C PHE A 126 -10.24 -14.80 15.69
N THR A 127 -11.24 -13.97 15.98
CA THR A 127 -12.33 -14.27 16.93
C THR A 127 -13.65 -14.62 16.26
N VAL A 128 -13.87 -14.23 15.00
CA VAL A 128 -15.15 -14.45 14.31
C VAL A 128 -15.46 -15.94 14.17
N THR A 129 -16.72 -16.26 14.40
CA THR A 129 -17.25 -17.63 14.35
C THR A 129 -17.92 -17.91 13.00
N LEU A 130 -18.10 -19.20 12.69
CA LEU A 130 -18.78 -19.62 11.46
C LEU A 130 -20.21 -19.06 11.38
N GLU A 131 -20.94 -19.08 12.50
CA GLU A 131 -22.31 -18.56 12.58
C GLU A 131 -22.39 -17.06 12.24
N GLU A 132 -21.48 -16.25 12.78
CA GLU A 132 -21.40 -14.82 12.49
C GLU A 132 -21.05 -14.57 11.01
N CYS A 133 -20.14 -15.36 10.44
CA CYS A 133 -19.81 -15.27 9.02
C CYS A 133 -21.04 -15.56 8.13
N LEU A 134 -21.81 -16.60 8.46
CA LEU A 134 -23.03 -16.96 7.73
C LEU A 134 -24.10 -15.87 7.84
N GLN A 135 -24.28 -15.28 9.03
CA GLN A 135 -25.18 -14.14 9.22
C GLN A 135 -24.78 -12.94 8.35
N LEU A 136 -23.48 -12.62 8.28
CA LEU A 136 -22.97 -11.52 7.44
C LEU A 136 -23.15 -11.82 5.94
N LEU A 137 -22.95 -13.06 5.51
CA LEU A 137 -23.16 -13.48 4.12
C LEU A 137 -24.63 -13.39 3.71
N ALA A 138 -25.56 -13.74 4.62
CA ALA A 138 -27.00 -13.62 4.40
C ALA A 138 -27.48 -12.16 4.23
N MET A 139 -26.74 -11.18 4.78
CA MET A 139 -27.05 -9.77 4.56
C MET A 139 -26.77 -9.38 3.09
N PRO A 140 -27.61 -8.52 2.48
CA PRO A 140 -27.40 -8.07 1.12
C PRO A 140 -26.07 -7.31 1.00
N LYS A 141 -25.36 -7.53 -0.12
CA LYS A 141 -24.14 -6.77 -0.44
C LYS A 141 -24.44 -5.27 -0.39
N LYS A 142 -23.86 -4.59 0.59
CA LYS A 142 -23.82 -3.13 0.60
C LYS A 142 -22.75 -2.71 -0.40
N TYR A 143 -23.14 -2.53 -1.66
CA TYR A 143 -22.33 -1.80 -2.64
C TYR A 143 -22.32 -0.32 -2.24
N GLY A 144 -21.45 0.03 -1.31
CA GLY A 144 -21.42 1.37 -0.74
C GLY A 144 -20.00 1.77 -0.42
N ARG A 145 -19.57 2.87 -1.04
CA ARG A 145 -18.36 3.63 -0.70
C ARG A 145 -18.16 3.61 0.82
N ALA A 146 -16.91 3.42 1.25
CA ALA A 146 -16.49 3.51 2.64
C ALA A 146 -17.31 4.58 3.36
N ARG A 147 -17.88 4.22 4.51
CA ARG A 147 -18.66 5.13 5.36
C ARG A 147 -17.87 6.44 5.42
N ALA A 148 -18.46 7.54 4.94
CA ALA A 148 -17.74 8.81 4.86
C ALA A 148 -17.14 9.08 6.25
N LYS A 149 -15.81 9.17 6.34
CA LYS A 149 -15.13 9.50 7.59
C LYS A 149 -15.80 10.78 8.14
N PRO A 150 -16.12 10.83 9.44
CA PRO A 150 -16.65 12.05 10.03
C PRO A 150 -15.70 13.23 9.73
N PRO A 151 -16.23 14.44 9.53
CA PRO A 151 -15.40 15.61 9.25
C PRO A 151 -14.39 15.81 10.39
N LEU A 152 -13.16 16.15 10.01
CA LEU A 152 -12.07 16.40 10.95
C LEU A 152 -12.29 17.70 11.73
N LYS A 153 -12.90 18.70 11.10
CA LYS A 153 -13.16 20.02 11.68
C LYS A 153 -14.31 20.71 10.96
N GLU A 154 -15.15 21.43 11.69
CA GLU A 154 -16.15 22.34 11.11
C GLU A 154 -15.60 23.77 11.20
N LEU A 155 -15.54 24.47 10.08
CA LEU A 155 -14.85 25.76 9.91
C LEU A 155 -15.81 26.92 9.70
N GLY A 156 -17.04 26.81 10.22
CA GLY A 156 -18.05 27.86 10.09
C GLY A 156 -18.89 27.73 8.82
N LYS A 157 -19.35 28.86 8.26
CA LYS A 157 -20.24 28.88 7.08
C LYS A 157 -19.63 29.70 5.95
N ASP A 158 -19.71 29.16 4.75
CA ASP A 158 -19.21 29.87 3.57
C ASP A 158 -20.14 31.04 3.20
N PRO A 159 -19.62 32.28 3.09
CA PRO A 159 -20.42 33.46 2.76
C PRO A 159 -21.13 33.40 1.40
N ASN A 160 -20.60 32.63 0.44
CA ASN A 160 -21.15 32.52 -0.91
C ASN A 160 -22.24 31.45 -1.05
N SER A 161 -22.03 30.28 -0.47
CA SER A 161 -22.96 29.15 -0.57
C SER A 161 -23.97 29.08 0.59
N GLY A 162 -23.67 29.72 1.73
CA GLY A 162 -24.45 29.64 2.96
C GLY A 162 -24.34 28.29 3.68
N ASN A 163 -23.54 27.35 3.16
CA ASN A 163 -23.40 26.00 3.68
C ASN A 163 -22.26 25.91 4.71
N PRO A 164 -22.31 24.94 5.64
CA PRO A 164 -21.21 24.70 6.57
C PRO A 164 -19.96 24.24 5.83
N ILE A 165 -18.81 24.80 6.20
CA ILE A 165 -17.50 24.40 5.69
C ILE A 165 -16.98 23.26 6.56
N LEU A 166 -16.70 22.11 5.93
CA LEU A 166 -16.18 20.93 6.59
C LEU A 166 -14.79 20.59 6.06
N LEU A 167 -13.85 20.33 6.97
CA LEU A 167 -12.57 19.72 6.64
C LEU A 167 -12.70 18.20 6.67
N LYS A 168 -12.31 17.52 5.60
CA LYS A 168 -12.42 16.07 5.45
C LYS A 168 -11.12 15.47 4.92
N ASP A 169 -10.90 14.20 5.26
CA ASP A 169 -9.83 13.37 4.73
C ASP A 169 -10.39 12.51 3.58
N GLY A 170 -9.90 12.76 2.36
CA GLY A 170 -10.34 12.09 1.13
C GLY A 170 -9.24 11.26 0.49
N ARG A 171 -9.60 10.55 -0.60
CA ARG A 171 -8.65 9.70 -1.35
C ARG A 171 -7.38 10.42 -1.82
N TYR A 172 -7.47 11.73 -2.06
CA TYR A 172 -6.40 12.56 -2.61
C TYR A 172 -5.78 13.49 -1.56
N GLY A 173 -6.02 13.24 -0.27
CA GLY A 173 -5.57 14.05 0.84
C GLY A 173 -6.67 14.91 1.45
N LEU A 174 -6.24 15.82 2.33
CA LEU A 174 -7.11 16.71 3.10
C LEU A 174 -7.74 17.78 2.20
N TYR A 175 -9.03 18.02 2.40
CA TYR A 175 -9.78 19.01 1.62
C TYR A 175 -10.89 19.66 2.44
N VAL A 176 -11.20 20.92 2.10
CA VAL A 176 -12.37 21.63 2.60
C VAL A 176 -13.54 21.49 1.62
N THR A 177 -14.76 21.41 2.15
CA THR A 177 -15.98 21.30 1.36
C THR A 177 -17.13 22.10 1.97
N ASP A 178 -17.88 22.79 1.12
CA ASP A 178 -19.18 23.42 1.46
C ASP A 178 -20.37 22.51 1.07
N GLY A 179 -20.09 21.25 0.72
CA GLY A 179 -21.06 20.29 0.19
C GLY A 179 -21.30 20.36 -1.32
N LYS A 180 -20.84 21.39 -2.02
CA LYS A 180 -20.95 21.54 -3.49
C LYS A 180 -19.58 21.59 -4.17
N THR A 181 -18.68 22.42 -3.66
CA THR A 181 -17.29 22.62 -4.06
C THR A 181 -16.35 21.93 -3.09
N ASN A 182 -15.30 21.29 -3.61
CA ASN A 182 -14.24 20.66 -2.82
C ASN A 182 -12.90 21.28 -3.20
N ALA A 183 -12.18 21.83 -2.23
CA ALA A 183 -10.85 22.41 -2.43
C ALA A 183 -9.82 21.69 -1.57
N SER A 184 -8.76 21.17 -2.20
CA SER A 184 -7.65 20.51 -1.49
C SER A 184 -6.83 21.53 -0.69
N LEU A 185 -6.32 21.11 0.47
CA LEU A 185 -5.35 21.91 1.22
C LEU A 185 -4.02 22.00 0.44
N LYS A 186 -3.34 23.15 0.54
CA LYS A 186 -1.99 23.30 -0.03
C LYS A 186 -0.96 22.75 0.96
N SER A 187 0.25 22.45 0.48
CA SER A 187 1.29 21.76 1.27
C SER A 187 1.73 22.49 2.54
N TRP A 188 1.43 23.78 2.66
CA TRP A 188 1.76 24.62 3.81
C TRP A 188 0.56 24.90 4.73
N ASP A 189 -0.65 24.44 4.38
CA ASP A 189 -1.82 24.60 5.23
C ASP A 189 -1.82 23.49 6.31
N SER A 190 -1.72 23.87 7.59
CA SER A 190 -1.87 22.94 8.73
C SER A 190 -3.36 22.73 9.07
N VAL A 191 -3.71 21.50 9.46
CA VAL A 191 -5.07 21.13 9.89
C VAL A 191 -5.48 21.87 11.16
N GLU A 192 -4.54 22.01 12.08
CA GLU A 192 -4.72 22.65 13.38
C GLU A 192 -4.95 24.15 13.20
N GLU A 193 -4.12 24.79 12.37
CA GLU A 193 -4.11 26.24 12.15
C GLU A 193 -5.11 26.71 11.09
N LEU A 194 -5.79 25.79 10.40
CA LEU A 194 -6.77 26.16 9.38
C LEU A 194 -7.93 26.97 9.97
N THR A 195 -8.07 28.20 9.47
CA THR A 195 -9.11 29.17 9.84
C THR A 195 -10.28 29.17 8.86
N GLU A 196 -11.43 29.70 9.29
CA GLU A 196 -12.61 29.91 8.44
C GLU A 196 -12.28 30.75 7.20
N GLN A 197 -11.55 31.85 7.38
CA GLN A 197 -11.16 32.75 6.29
C GLN A 197 -10.34 32.02 5.22
N ARG A 198 -9.34 31.25 5.64
CA ARG A 198 -8.50 30.46 4.74
C ARG A 198 -9.30 29.39 3.98
N ALA A 199 -10.25 28.75 4.65
CA ALA A 199 -11.11 27.76 4.03
C ALA A 199 -12.05 28.36 2.97
N VAL A 200 -12.57 29.57 3.23
CA VAL A 200 -13.37 30.34 2.24
C VAL A 200 -12.52 30.71 1.03
N GLU A 201 -11.27 31.15 1.23
CA GLU A 201 -10.34 31.45 0.13
C GLU A 201 -10.10 30.23 -0.77
N LEU A 202 -9.81 29.06 -0.19
CA LEU A 202 -9.58 27.83 -0.95
C LEU A 202 -10.81 27.42 -1.76
N LEU A 203 -12.01 27.57 -1.18
CA LEU A 203 -13.27 27.29 -1.87
C LEU A 203 -13.55 28.30 -2.98
N ALA A 204 -13.20 29.57 -2.78
CA ALA A 204 -13.33 30.61 -3.81
C ALA A 204 -12.37 30.39 -4.98
N GLU A 205 -11.09 30.11 -4.73
CA GLU A 205 -10.07 29.80 -5.75
C GLU A 205 -10.49 28.61 -6.63
N ARG A 206 -11.25 27.66 -6.07
CA ARG A 206 -11.73 26.49 -6.80
C ARG A 206 -12.99 26.73 -7.65
N ARG A 207 -13.74 27.80 -7.35
CA ARG A 207 -14.96 28.22 -8.06
C ARG A 207 -14.66 29.09 -9.27
N GLU A 208 -13.54 29.83 -9.22
CA GLU A 208 -12.95 30.48 -10.39
C GLU A 208 -12.43 29.44 -11.40
#